data_AF-A0A5J5IC17-F1
#
_entry.id   AF-A0A5J5IC17-F1
#
_cell.length_a   1.000
_cell.length_b   1.000
_cell.length_c   1.000
_cell.angle_alpha   90.00
_cell.angle_beta   90.00
_cell.angle_gamma   90.00
#
_symmetry.space_group_name_H-M   'P 1'
#
loop_
_entity.id
_entity.type
_entity.pdbx_description
1 polymer ?
#
loop_
_entity_poly.entity_id
_entity_poly.type
_entity_poly.pdbx_seq_one_letter_code
_entity_poly.pdbx_strand_id
1 'polypeptide(L)'
;MPKLAFLLLVFYSKIISAQTNKESEQALKQMIDSLNHNEAVDTFLNYSLTCIGGMRLDTCNYYDAEYLFWIEGEKTFLKKFDGCGFYKSLPLDSIDPLTFYLTHKNQIDKEQIKPPTYIQSKKGNVVTEISSTIDHTCYYEMTFIINGDKVFKRVSDYDLNFIRFDNGKKNIYYNYNRQTKLKSLIDKIDELLKHKYGKPKDVQ
;
A
#
# COMPACT_ATOMS: atom_id res chain seq x y z
N MET A 1 55.33 1.56 -38.88
CA MET A 1 55.43 2.69 -37.92
C MET A 1 54.03 3.19 -37.58
N PRO A 2 53.80 3.58 -36.33
CA PRO A 2 52.55 3.42 -35.58
C PRO A 2 51.58 4.61 -35.83
N LYS A 3 50.32 4.63 -35.43
CA LYS A 3 49.83 4.71 -34.04
C LYS A 3 48.29 4.70 -34.01
N LEU A 4 47.77 3.98 -33.01
CA LEU A 4 46.66 4.31 -32.11
C LEU A 4 45.41 4.95 -32.74
N ALA A 5 44.30 4.22 -32.86
CA ALA A 5 43.37 3.96 -31.73
C ALA A 5 42.93 5.26 -31.05
N PHE A 6 41.82 5.85 -31.50
CA PHE A 6 41.03 6.75 -30.67
C PHE A 6 39.72 6.04 -30.33
N LEU A 7 39.65 5.57 -29.09
CA LEU A 7 38.49 4.97 -28.46
C LEU A 7 37.29 5.94 -28.59
N LEU A 8 36.23 5.48 -29.25
CA LEU A 8 34.88 5.94 -28.97
C LEU A 8 34.50 5.39 -27.59
N LEU A 9 34.89 6.15 -26.55
CA LEU A 9 34.45 5.94 -25.18
C LEU A 9 32.94 6.19 -25.14
N VAL A 10 32.21 5.10 -25.22
CA VAL A 10 30.77 5.04 -25.05
C VAL A 10 30.47 5.59 -23.66
N PHE A 11 29.87 6.78 -23.61
CA PHE A 11 29.19 7.26 -22.41
C PHE A 11 27.92 6.43 -22.20
N TYR A 12 28.09 5.17 -21.77
CA TYR A 12 27.06 4.46 -20.99
C TYR A 12 27.09 5.03 -19.58
N SER A 13 26.72 6.31 -19.44
CA SER A 13 26.24 6.79 -18.15
C SER A 13 24.91 6.06 -17.93
N LYS A 14 24.97 4.94 -17.21
CA LYS A 14 23.78 4.30 -16.69
C LYS A 14 23.07 5.30 -15.79
N ILE A 15 22.02 5.91 -16.31
CA ILE A 15 21.01 6.62 -15.52
C ILE A 15 20.27 5.52 -14.73
N ILE A 16 20.81 5.12 -13.58
CA ILE A 16 20.21 4.09 -12.70
C ILE A 16 19.10 4.67 -11.82
N SER A 17 18.94 5.98 -11.73
CA SER A 17 18.09 6.58 -10.70
C SER A 17 16.59 6.68 -11.04
N ALA A 18 16.09 5.93 -12.02
CA ALA A 18 14.66 5.92 -12.38
C ALA A 18 14.09 4.53 -12.76
N GLN A 19 14.90 3.46 -12.72
CA GLN A 19 14.50 2.14 -13.21
C GLN A 19 13.90 1.23 -12.13
N THR A 20 14.20 1.49 -10.86
CA THR A 20 13.97 0.54 -9.77
C THR A 20 12.51 0.50 -9.26
N ASN A 21 11.69 1.57 -9.44
CA ASN A 21 10.23 1.44 -9.22
C ASN A 21 9.62 0.47 -10.24
N LYS A 22 9.98 0.70 -11.51
CA LYS A 22 9.47 -0.11 -12.61
C LYS A 22 9.86 -1.56 -12.44
N GLU A 23 11.04 -1.85 -11.89
CA GLU A 23 11.47 -3.22 -11.61
C GLU A 23 10.62 -3.93 -10.55
N SER A 24 10.27 -3.25 -9.45
CA SER A 24 9.42 -3.84 -8.40
C SER A 24 7.99 -4.07 -8.88
N GLU A 25 7.39 -3.07 -9.53
CA GLU A 25 6.06 -3.18 -10.15
C GLU A 25 6.03 -4.26 -11.25
N GLN A 26 7.07 -4.33 -12.10
CA GLN A 26 7.17 -5.35 -13.15
C GLN A 26 7.33 -6.75 -12.56
N ALA A 27 8.14 -6.92 -11.52
CA ALA A 27 8.33 -8.21 -10.87
C ALA A 27 7.04 -8.68 -10.16
N LEU A 28 6.31 -7.76 -9.51
CA LEU A 28 4.99 -8.03 -8.98
C LEU A 28 4.04 -8.49 -10.09
N LYS A 29 3.98 -7.74 -11.20
CA LYS A 29 3.13 -8.10 -12.34
C LYS A 29 3.49 -9.46 -12.92
N GLN A 30 4.79 -9.74 -13.13
CA GLN A 30 5.27 -11.03 -13.61
C GLN A 30 4.92 -12.17 -12.64
N MET A 31 5.00 -11.93 -11.33
CA MET A 31 4.59 -12.90 -10.32
C MET A 31 3.09 -13.19 -10.42
N ILE A 32 2.25 -12.15 -10.47
CA ILE A 32 0.79 -12.30 -10.62
C ILE A 32 0.47 -13.04 -11.93
N ASP A 33 1.09 -12.67 -13.04
CA ASP A 33 0.90 -13.34 -14.33
C ASP A 33 1.30 -14.83 -14.25
N SER A 34 2.43 -15.14 -13.60
CA SER A 34 2.89 -16.53 -13.41
C SER A 34 1.96 -17.36 -12.52
N LEU A 35 1.37 -16.74 -11.49
CA LEU A 35 0.43 -17.39 -10.59
C LEU A 35 -0.94 -17.59 -11.26
N ASN A 36 -1.41 -16.64 -12.06
CA ASN A 36 -2.65 -16.77 -12.83
C ASN A 36 -2.60 -17.89 -13.88
N HIS A 37 -1.41 -18.31 -14.32
CA HIS A 37 -1.25 -19.48 -15.18
C HIS A 37 -1.39 -20.81 -14.43
N ASN A 38 -1.39 -20.78 -13.09
CA ASN A 38 -1.73 -21.92 -12.25
C ASN A 38 -3.22 -21.85 -11.92
N GLU A 39 -4.02 -22.78 -12.44
CA GLU A 39 -5.47 -22.83 -12.18
C GLU A 39 -5.83 -22.97 -10.68
N ALA A 40 -4.85 -23.28 -9.82
CA ALA A 40 -5.03 -23.36 -8.37
C ALA A 40 -4.92 -22.00 -7.64
N VAL A 41 -4.63 -20.89 -8.34
CA VAL A 41 -4.45 -19.56 -7.74
C VAL A 41 -5.26 -18.50 -8.49
N ASP A 42 -6.40 -18.11 -7.93
CA ASP A 42 -7.33 -17.12 -8.51
C ASP A 42 -7.54 -15.88 -7.63
N THR A 43 -6.94 -15.86 -6.44
CA THR A 43 -7.23 -14.91 -5.38
C THR A 43 -5.96 -14.26 -4.85
N PHE A 44 -5.87 -12.94 -4.98
CA PHE A 44 -4.71 -12.14 -4.63
C PHE A 44 -5.10 -10.88 -3.86
N LEU A 45 -4.19 -10.45 -2.99
CA LEU A 45 -4.14 -9.10 -2.45
C LEU A 45 -2.74 -8.53 -2.72
N ASN A 46 -2.66 -7.46 -3.50
CA ASN A 46 -1.48 -6.61 -3.52
C ASN A 46 -1.65 -5.45 -2.53
N TYR A 47 -0.62 -5.18 -1.74
CA TYR A 47 -0.61 -4.12 -0.74
C TYR A 47 0.68 -3.30 -0.80
N SER A 48 0.57 -1.98 -0.68
CA SER A 48 1.70 -1.09 -0.46
C SER A 48 1.34 0.09 0.43
N LEU A 49 2.38 0.69 1.04
CA LEU A 49 2.28 1.90 1.85
C LEU A 49 3.10 3.01 1.19
N THR A 50 2.41 3.95 0.56
CA THR A 50 3.01 4.99 -0.28
C THR A 50 2.97 6.33 0.43
N CYS A 51 4.13 6.91 0.77
CA CYS A 51 4.21 8.17 1.49
C CYS A 51 4.63 9.34 0.58
N ILE A 52 3.79 10.38 0.52
CA ILE A 52 4.06 11.57 -0.29
C ILE A 52 4.87 12.59 0.51
N GLY A 53 5.93 13.10 -0.11
CA GLY A 53 6.71 14.24 0.36
C GLY A 53 7.75 13.96 1.46
N GLY A 54 8.11 12.69 1.65
CA GLY A 54 9.31 12.29 2.38
C GLY A 54 10.49 12.06 1.44
N MET A 55 11.71 12.41 1.87
CA MET A 55 12.94 12.04 1.18
C MET A 55 13.50 10.75 1.79
N ARG A 56 13.63 9.71 0.98
CA ARG A 56 14.26 8.44 1.38
C ARG A 56 15.75 8.49 1.11
N LEU A 57 16.54 8.39 2.18
CA LEU A 57 18.02 8.43 2.12
C LEU A 57 18.64 7.04 1.89
N ASP A 58 17.84 5.97 1.99
CA ASP A 58 18.27 4.60 1.73
C ASP A 58 17.94 4.21 0.27
N THR A 59 18.94 3.73 -0.46
CA THR A 59 18.80 3.24 -1.84
C THR A 59 17.77 2.11 -1.96
N CYS A 60 17.58 1.31 -0.90
CA CYS A 60 16.63 0.21 -0.90
C CYS A 60 15.19 0.64 -0.61
N ASN A 61 15.01 1.69 0.20
CA ASN A 61 13.68 2.18 0.56
C ASN A 61 13.24 3.35 -0.33
N TYR A 62 14.06 3.75 -1.32
CA TYR A 62 13.71 4.81 -2.26
C TYR A 62 12.34 4.56 -2.93
N TYR A 63 11.96 3.30 -3.12
CA TYR A 63 10.64 2.89 -3.62
C TYR A 63 9.81 2.23 -2.52
N ASP A 64 8.50 2.36 -2.64
CA ASP A 64 7.56 1.70 -1.74
C ASP A 64 7.66 0.19 -1.91
N ALA A 65 7.66 -0.51 -0.77
CA ALA A 65 7.64 -1.96 -0.78
C ALA A 65 6.24 -2.43 -1.19
N GLU A 66 6.19 -3.37 -2.13
CA GLU A 66 4.99 -4.07 -2.55
C GLU A 66 4.92 -5.43 -1.85
N TYR A 67 3.71 -5.82 -1.44
CA TYR A 67 3.44 -7.05 -0.73
C TYR A 67 2.33 -7.82 -1.43
N LEU A 68 2.66 -8.99 -1.97
CA LEU A 68 1.71 -9.88 -2.60
C LEU A 68 1.29 -10.99 -1.65
N PHE A 69 -0.02 -11.11 -1.46
CA PHE A 69 -0.70 -12.19 -0.78
C PHE A 69 -1.46 -13.04 -1.81
N TRP A 70 -1.41 -14.35 -1.70
CA TRP A 70 -2.22 -15.25 -2.53
C TRP A 70 -2.57 -16.53 -1.77
N ILE A 71 -3.64 -17.19 -2.20
CA ILE A 71 -4.06 -18.50 -1.71
C ILE A 71 -3.69 -19.54 -2.75
N GLU A 72 -3.02 -20.62 -2.33
CA GLU A 72 -2.78 -21.81 -3.13
C GLU A 72 -3.19 -23.04 -2.32
N GLY A 73 -4.28 -23.68 -2.75
CA GLY A 73 -4.95 -24.72 -1.94
C GLY A 73 -5.49 -24.17 -0.62
N GLU A 74 -5.12 -24.78 0.50
CA GLU A 74 -5.53 -24.34 1.85
C GLU A 74 -4.53 -23.40 2.52
N LYS A 75 -3.51 -22.95 1.80
CA LYS A 75 -2.41 -22.14 2.37
C LYS A 75 -2.39 -20.75 1.77
N THR A 76 -2.14 -19.77 2.62
CA THR A 76 -1.90 -18.40 2.21
C THR A 76 -0.41 -18.10 2.27
N PHE A 77 0.07 -17.37 1.27
CA PHE A 77 1.47 -16.99 1.15
C PHE A 77 1.61 -15.47 1.09
N LEU A 78 2.79 -14.99 1.46
CA LEU A 78 3.21 -13.60 1.41
C LEU A 78 4.56 -13.49 0.72
N LYS A 79 4.70 -12.53 -0.19
CA LYS A 79 5.99 -12.17 -0.79
C LYS A 79 6.17 -10.65 -0.80
N LYS A 80 7.36 -10.21 -0.40
CA LYS A 80 7.79 -8.79 -0.42
C LYS A 80 8.64 -8.51 -1.67
N PHE A 81 8.42 -7.34 -2.25
CA PHE A 81 9.20 -6.76 -3.34
C PHE A 81 9.62 -5.35 -2.89
N ASP A 82 10.90 -5.03 -2.90
CA ASP A 82 11.40 -3.67 -2.62
C ASP A 82 12.65 -3.35 -3.46
N GLY A 83 13.22 -2.16 -3.29
CA GLY A 83 14.42 -1.74 -4.01
C GLY A 83 15.69 -2.53 -3.67
N CYS A 84 15.69 -3.31 -2.58
CA CYS A 84 16.76 -4.25 -2.22
C CYS A 84 16.58 -5.62 -2.91
N GLY A 85 15.38 -5.93 -3.39
CA GLY A 85 15.10 -7.08 -4.25
C GLY A 85 13.84 -7.87 -3.89
N PHE A 86 13.81 -9.11 -4.35
CA PHE A 86 12.64 -9.99 -4.24
C PHE A 86 12.86 -11.05 -3.17
N TYR A 87 12.02 -11.02 -2.15
CA TYR A 87 12.17 -11.90 -0.99
C TYR A 87 11.55 -13.27 -1.28
N LYS A 88 11.96 -14.28 -0.51
CA LYS A 88 11.34 -15.60 -0.57
C LYS A 88 9.89 -15.52 -0.08
N SER A 89 9.03 -16.31 -0.72
CA SER A 89 7.65 -16.49 -0.28
C SER A 89 7.61 -17.10 1.13
N LEU A 90 6.74 -16.57 1.98
CA LEU A 90 6.53 -17.02 3.35
C LEU A 90 5.09 -17.57 3.48
N PRO A 91 4.90 -18.78 4.03
CA PRO A 91 3.57 -19.25 4.40
C PRO A 91 3.04 -18.45 5.61
N LEU A 92 1.72 -18.29 5.68
CA LEU A 92 0.99 -17.62 6.75
C LEU A 92 0.14 -18.63 7.55
N ASP A 93 0.35 -18.71 8.86
CA ASP A 93 -0.27 -19.75 9.70
C ASP A 93 -1.40 -19.23 10.63
N SER A 94 -1.52 -17.92 10.89
CA SER A 94 -2.44 -17.41 11.92
C SER A 94 -3.00 -15.99 11.70
N ILE A 95 -2.25 -15.11 11.04
CA ILE A 95 -2.73 -13.78 10.62
C ILE A 95 -2.77 -13.77 9.11
N ASP A 96 -3.97 -13.92 8.56
CA ASP A 96 -4.23 -13.90 7.13
C ASP A 96 -5.13 -12.71 6.76
N PRO A 97 -4.53 -11.61 6.28
CA PRO A 97 -5.28 -10.46 5.77
C PRO A 97 -6.20 -10.78 4.59
N LEU A 98 -5.80 -11.71 3.70
CA LEU A 98 -6.57 -12.07 2.52
C LEU A 98 -7.82 -12.85 2.92
N THR A 99 -7.70 -13.84 3.81
CA THR A 99 -8.87 -14.53 4.40
C THR A 99 -9.79 -13.57 5.17
N PHE A 100 -9.21 -12.61 5.91
CA PHE A 100 -10.02 -11.59 6.59
C PHE A 100 -10.83 -10.74 5.61
N TYR A 101 -10.22 -10.34 4.49
CA TYR A 101 -10.91 -9.62 3.41
C TYR A 101 -12.02 -10.47 2.82
N LEU A 102 -11.75 -11.71 2.42
CA LEU A 102 -12.77 -12.61 1.84
C LEU A 102 -13.98 -12.77 2.75
N THR A 103 -13.75 -12.93 4.06
CA THR A 103 -14.81 -13.06 5.08
C THR A 103 -15.67 -11.80 5.21
N HIS A 104 -15.11 -10.61 4.96
CA HIS A 104 -15.78 -9.32 5.14
C HIS A 104 -15.95 -8.54 3.81
N LYS A 105 -15.81 -9.21 2.66
CA LYS A 105 -15.69 -8.58 1.33
C LYS A 105 -16.81 -7.57 1.07
N ASN A 106 -18.05 -8.00 1.27
CA ASN A 106 -19.25 -7.18 1.02
C ASN A 106 -19.27 -5.89 1.84
N GLN A 107 -18.71 -5.90 3.05
CA GLN A 107 -18.62 -4.72 3.91
C GLN A 107 -17.45 -3.83 3.48
N ILE A 108 -16.25 -4.41 3.34
CA ILE A 108 -15.03 -3.68 2.98
C ILE A 108 -15.17 -2.99 1.61
N ASP A 109 -15.78 -3.66 0.63
CA ASP A 109 -15.99 -3.12 -0.71
C ASP A 109 -16.87 -1.86 -0.69
N LYS A 110 -17.83 -1.76 0.24
CA LYS A 110 -18.75 -0.62 0.37
C LYS A 110 -18.25 0.46 1.32
N GLU A 111 -17.36 0.12 2.24
CA GLU A 111 -16.80 1.08 3.19
C GLU A 111 -15.93 2.12 2.48
N GLN A 112 -16.06 3.36 2.94
CA GLN A 112 -15.27 4.50 2.51
C GLN A 112 -14.74 5.19 3.77
N ILE A 113 -13.44 5.41 3.82
CA ILE A 113 -12.84 6.27 4.84
C ILE A 113 -13.18 7.71 4.49
N LYS A 114 -13.66 8.46 5.47
CA LYS A 114 -14.11 9.83 5.26
C LYS A 114 -13.01 10.82 5.63
N PRO A 115 -12.81 11.90 4.87
CA PRO A 115 -11.82 12.90 5.20
C PRO A 115 -12.17 13.58 6.53
N PRO A 116 -11.19 14.18 7.22
CA PRO A 116 -11.45 14.94 8.42
C PRO A 116 -12.42 16.08 8.17
N THR A 117 -13.51 16.12 8.93
CA THR A 117 -14.57 17.12 8.78
C THR A 117 -15.06 17.59 10.15
N TYR A 118 -15.45 18.87 10.26
CA TYR A 118 -16.22 19.37 11.39
C TYR A 118 -17.39 20.27 10.96
N ILE A 119 -18.40 20.38 11.82
CA ILE A 119 -19.54 21.27 11.61
C ILE A 119 -19.17 22.68 12.09
N GLN A 120 -19.09 23.62 11.16
CA GLN A 120 -18.80 25.03 11.44
C GLN A 120 -20.03 25.75 11.97
N SER A 121 -21.20 25.53 11.36
CA SER A 121 -22.45 26.15 11.76
C SER A 121 -23.66 25.29 11.39
N LYS A 122 -24.77 25.51 12.09
CA LYS A 122 -26.08 24.92 11.79
C LYS A 122 -27.15 25.99 11.95
N LYS A 123 -27.86 26.33 10.86
CA LYS A 123 -28.94 27.32 10.84
C LYS A 123 -30.19 26.68 10.25
N GLY A 124 -31.14 26.32 11.11
CA GLY A 124 -32.30 25.52 10.72
C GLY A 124 -31.86 24.17 10.13
N ASN A 125 -32.25 23.92 8.88
CA ASN A 125 -31.90 22.70 8.14
C ASN A 125 -30.57 22.82 7.35
N VAL A 126 -29.91 23.97 7.38
CA VAL A 126 -28.63 24.18 6.68
C VAL A 126 -27.48 23.87 7.62
N VAL A 127 -26.58 22.97 7.20
CA VAL A 127 -25.34 22.61 7.89
C VAL A 127 -24.16 23.07 7.04
N THR A 128 -23.23 23.81 7.63
CA THR A 128 -21.95 24.14 6.99
C THR A 128 -20.86 23.26 7.57
N GLU A 129 -20.23 22.47 6.70
CA GLU A 129 -19.13 21.57 7.05
C GLU A 129 -17.83 22.11 6.49
N ILE A 130 -16.74 21.93 7.24
CA ILE A 130 -15.39 22.24 6.82
C ILE A 130 -14.59 20.94 6.84
N SER A 131 -14.03 20.58 5.70
CA SER A 131 -13.15 19.42 5.54
C SER A 131 -11.69 19.87 5.41
N SER A 132 -10.78 19.03 5.88
CA SER A 132 -9.34 19.25 5.73
C SER A 132 -8.71 18.13 4.91
N THR A 133 -7.75 18.53 4.08
CA THR A 133 -6.86 17.65 3.34
C THR A 133 -5.42 18.10 3.60
N ILE A 134 -4.47 17.18 3.48
CA ILE A 134 -3.04 17.49 3.53
C ILE A 134 -2.36 17.00 2.26
N ASP A 135 -1.25 17.64 1.91
CA ASP A 135 -0.42 17.31 0.75
C ASP A 135 0.68 16.27 1.07
N HIS A 136 0.96 16.03 2.36
CA HIS A 136 1.95 15.06 2.85
C HIS A 136 1.30 13.99 3.73
N THR A 137 0.97 12.83 3.17
CA THR A 137 0.45 11.68 3.93
C THR A 137 0.95 10.36 3.35
N CYS A 138 0.91 9.32 4.16
CA CYS A 138 0.99 7.95 3.68
C CYS A 138 -0.38 7.43 3.24
N TYR A 139 -0.38 6.61 2.20
CA TYR A 139 -1.55 5.96 1.64
C TYR A 139 -1.38 4.45 1.73
N TYR A 140 -2.35 3.80 2.36
CA TYR A 140 -2.53 2.37 2.31
C TYR A 140 -3.23 2.03 1.00
N GLU A 141 -2.51 1.38 0.09
CA GLU A 141 -3.03 0.97 -1.22
C GLU A 141 -3.21 -0.54 -1.26
N MET A 142 -4.41 -0.98 -1.64
CA MET A 142 -4.80 -2.38 -1.70
C MET A 142 -5.48 -2.67 -3.03
N THR A 143 -4.99 -3.67 -3.75
CA THR A 143 -5.66 -4.21 -4.94
C THR A 143 -6.01 -5.67 -4.68
N PHE A 144 -7.31 -5.95 -4.59
CA PHE A 144 -7.83 -7.30 -4.51
C PHE A 144 -8.13 -7.81 -5.92
N ILE A 145 -7.68 -9.01 -6.23
CA ILE A 145 -7.97 -9.70 -7.49
C ILE A 145 -8.63 -11.03 -7.12
N ILE A 146 -9.89 -11.23 -7.48
CA ILE A 146 -10.63 -12.48 -7.19
C ILE A 146 -11.28 -12.94 -8.48
N ASN A 147 -10.91 -14.12 -8.97
CA ASN A 147 -11.46 -14.67 -10.22
C ASN A 147 -11.33 -13.70 -11.40
N GLY A 148 -10.26 -12.90 -11.42
CA GLY A 148 -10.01 -11.86 -12.42
C GLY A 148 -10.68 -10.50 -12.14
N ASP A 149 -11.67 -10.44 -11.25
CA ASP A 149 -12.30 -9.16 -10.84
C ASP A 149 -11.36 -8.38 -9.94
N LYS A 150 -11.25 -7.07 -10.19
CA LYS A 150 -10.35 -6.18 -9.46
C LYS A 150 -11.10 -5.17 -8.61
N VAL A 151 -10.74 -5.07 -7.33
CA VAL A 151 -11.20 -4.02 -6.42
C VAL A 151 -9.99 -3.27 -5.89
N PHE A 152 -9.99 -1.94 -6.08
CA PHE A 152 -8.95 -1.06 -5.56
C PHE A 152 -9.46 -0.27 -4.36
N LYS A 153 -8.63 -0.18 -3.31
CA LYS A 153 -8.84 0.66 -2.13
C LYS A 153 -7.59 1.47 -1.87
N ARG A 154 -7.77 2.78 -1.68
CA ARG A 154 -6.72 3.71 -1.24
C ARG A 154 -7.22 4.45 -0.02
N VAL A 155 -6.45 4.43 1.07
CA VAL A 155 -6.81 5.04 2.34
C VAL A 155 -5.68 5.92 2.83
N SER A 156 -6.00 7.17 3.16
CA SER A 156 -5.06 8.12 3.74
C SER A 156 -4.86 7.84 5.24
N ASP A 157 -3.61 7.78 5.70
CA ASP A 157 -3.29 7.68 7.12
C ASP A 157 -3.83 8.88 7.91
N TYR A 158 -3.73 10.09 7.33
CA TYR A 158 -4.31 11.30 7.89
C TYR A 158 -5.80 11.16 8.19
N ASP A 159 -6.57 10.59 7.25
CA ASP A 159 -8.02 10.44 7.42
C ASP A 159 -8.36 9.44 8.54
N LEU A 160 -7.49 8.46 8.79
CA LEU A 160 -7.66 7.47 9.84
C LEU A 160 -7.29 8.00 11.23
N ASN A 161 -6.29 8.90 11.31
CA ASN A 161 -5.64 9.26 12.57
C ASN A 161 -5.90 10.71 13.00
N PHE A 162 -6.45 11.58 12.15
CA PHE A 162 -6.71 12.96 12.52
C PHE A 162 -7.91 13.11 13.47
N ILE A 163 -7.65 13.60 14.68
CA ILE A 163 -8.65 13.67 15.76
C ILE A 163 -9.28 15.07 15.88
N ARG A 164 -8.50 16.14 15.72
CA ARG A 164 -8.90 17.49 16.11
C ARG A 164 -8.23 18.56 15.24
N PHE A 165 -9.00 19.58 14.89
CA PHE A 165 -8.57 20.77 14.16
C PHE A 165 -7.94 21.80 15.10
N ASP A 166 -7.12 22.71 14.55
CA ASP A 166 -6.42 23.76 15.30
C ASP A 166 -7.36 24.69 16.08
N ASN A 167 -8.58 24.89 15.56
CA ASN A 167 -9.63 25.65 16.24
C ASN A 167 -10.33 24.87 17.38
N GLY A 168 -9.80 23.71 17.76
CA GLY A 168 -10.28 22.86 18.84
C GLY A 168 -11.48 21.97 18.46
N LYS A 169 -12.04 22.08 17.25
CA LYS A 169 -13.17 21.25 16.80
C LYS A 169 -12.72 19.81 16.57
N LYS A 170 -13.57 18.84 16.90
CA LYS A 170 -13.29 17.41 16.70
C LYS A 170 -13.63 16.99 15.28
N ASN A 171 -12.84 16.07 14.72
CA ASN A 171 -13.21 15.35 13.51
C ASN A 171 -14.43 14.46 13.77
N ILE A 172 -15.54 14.74 13.09
CA ILE A 172 -16.80 14.00 13.27
C ILE A 172 -16.71 12.56 12.75
N TYR A 173 -15.77 12.27 11.85
CA TYR A 173 -15.61 10.96 11.23
C TYR A 173 -14.50 10.09 11.84
N TYR A 174 -13.74 10.60 12.82
CA TYR A 174 -12.65 9.84 13.45
C TYR A 174 -13.14 8.47 13.97
N ASN A 175 -14.16 8.45 14.84
CA ASN A 175 -14.68 7.19 15.39
C ASN A 175 -15.26 6.26 14.31
N TYR A 176 -15.95 6.83 13.31
CA TYR A 176 -16.50 6.06 12.20
C TYR A 176 -15.38 5.35 11.43
N ASN A 177 -14.33 6.08 11.03
CA ASN A 177 -13.19 5.53 10.29
C ASN A 177 -12.49 4.42 11.08
N ARG A 178 -12.29 4.61 12.39
CA ARG A 178 -11.64 3.62 13.28
C ARG A 178 -12.44 2.32 13.46
N GLN A 179 -13.73 2.33 13.20
CA GLN A 179 -14.62 1.17 13.38
C GLN A 179 -14.86 0.38 12.09
N THR A 180 -14.36 0.85 10.94
CA THR A 180 -14.50 0.16 9.66
C THR A 180 -13.75 -1.17 9.63
N LYS A 181 -14.27 -2.15 8.87
CA LYS A 181 -13.54 -3.39 8.58
C LYS A 181 -12.34 -3.14 7.69
N LEU A 182 -12.40 -2.13 6.81
CA LEU A 182 -11.26 -1.67 6.03
C LEU A 182 -10.11 -1.22 6.93
N LYS A 183 -10.37 -0.46 8.00
CA LYS A 183 -9.34 -0.12 9.00
C LYS A 183 -8.81 -1.35 9.72
N SER A 184 -9.69 -2.28 10.11
CA SER A 184 -9.30 -3.53 10.76
C SER A 184 -8.41 -4.40 9.86
N LEU A 185 -8.65 -4.40 8.54
CA LEU A 185 -7.81 -5.08 7.57
C LEU A 185 -6.41 -4.44 7.50
N ILE A 186 -6.34 -3.10 7.43
CA ILE A 186 -5.07 -2.37 7.46
C ILE A 186 -4.27 -2.72 8.72
N ASP A 187 -4.91 -2.70 9.89
CA ASP A 187 -4.27 -3.06 11.17
C ASP A 187 -3.68 -4.48 11.14
N LYS A 188 -4.40 -5.44 10.53
CA LYS A 188 -3.93 -6.83 10.41
C LYS A 188 -2.73 -6.95 9.47
N ILE A 189 -2.73 -6.22 8.35
CA ILE A 189 -1.60 -6.18 7.43
C ILE A 189 -0.39 -5.59 8.15
N ASP A 190 -0.54 -4.43 8.80
CA ASP A 190 0.55 -3.76 9.50
C ASP A 190 1.13 -4.62 10.63
N GLU A 191 0.28 -5.28 11.43
CA GLU A 191 0.71 -6.21 12.47
C GLU A 191 1.53 -7.37 11.89
N LEU A 192 1.03 -7.98 10.82
CA LEU A 192 1.70 -9.10 10.15
C LEU A 192 3.06 -8.67 9.57
N LEU A 193 3.10 -7.56 8.84
CA LEU A 193 4.33 -7.06 8.22
C LEU A 193 5.36 -6.68 9.29
N LYS A 194 4.92 -6.04 10.38
CA LYS A 194 5.78 -5.74 11.53
C LYS A 194 6.37 -7.00 12.15
N HIS A 195 5.58 -8.06 12.28
CA HIS A 195 6.05 -9.33 12.82
C HIS A 195 7.02 -10.05 11.88
N LYS A 196 6.78 -10.04 10.56
CA LYS A 196 7.58 -10.78 9.57
C LYS A 196 8.85 -10.06 9.13
N TYR A 197 8.81 -8.73 9.02
CA TYR A 197 9.88 -7.92 8.45
C TYR A 197 10.42 -6.83 9.39
N GLY A 198 9.88 -6.72 10.61
CA GLY A 198 10.14 -5.59 11.51
C GLY A 198 9.26 -4.39 11.16
N LYS A 199 9.32 -3.33 11.98
CA LYS A 199 8.66 -2.06 11.59
C LYS A 199 9.18 -1.67 10.21
N PRO A 200 8.31 -1.26 9.26
CA PRO A 200 8.76 -0.53 8.08
C PRO A 200 9.66 0.58 8.59
N LYS A 201 10.95 0.51 8.26
CA LYS A 201 11.86 1.63 8.51
C LYS A 201 11.36 2.71 7.58
N ASP A 202 10.60 3.66 8.14
CA ASP A 202 10.44 5.04 7.69
C ASP A 202 9.15 5.63 8.30
N VAL A 203 9.24 5.99 9.59
CA VAL A 203 8.58 7.18 10.15
C VAL A 203 9.57 7.73 11.19
N GLN A 204 10.47 8.61 10.73
CA GLN A 204 11.20 9.56 11.58
C GLN A 204 10.69 10.95 11.21
#